data_AF-A0A4Q3H5G0-F1
#
_entry.id   AF-A0A4Q3H5G0-F1
#
_cell.length_a   1.000
_cell.length_b   1.000
_cell.length_c   1.000
_cell.angle_alpha   90.00
_cell.angle_beta   90.00
_cell.angle_gamma   90.00
#
_symmetry.space_group_name_H-M   'P 1'
#
loop_
_entity.id
_entity.type
_entity.pdbx_description
1 polymer ?
#
loop_
_entity_poly.entity_id
_entity_poly.type
_entity_poly.pdbx_seq_one_letter_code
_entity_poly.pdbx_strand_id
1 'polypeptide(L)' 'PIMVKKGIAPRHVDLRPYVLVSDKVHIIPGGLTRVALKEGSLVVNSSQGGGTKDTWVLED' A
#
# COMPACT_ATOMS: atom_id res chain seq x y z
N PRO A 1 -0.03 -8.79 3.87
CA PRO A 1 -1.00 -9.52 4.72
C PRO A 1 -1.74 -8.57 5.68
N ILE A 2 -2.91 -8.94 6.20
CA ILE A 2 -3.66 -8.19 7.23
C ILE A 2 -4.04 -9.11 8.40
N MET A 3 -4.35 -8.52 9.56
CA MET A 3 -4.93 -9.24 10.68
C MET A 3 -6.43 -9.43 10.47
N VAL A 4 -6.90 -10.68 10.50
CA VAL A 4 -8.33 -11.05 10.51
C VAL A 4 -8.64 -11.92 11.74
N LYS A 5 -9.92 -12.21 11.99
CA LYS A 5 -10.34 -13.02 13.15
C LYS A 5 -9.65 -14.39 13.25
N LYS A 6 -9.31 -15.01 12.12
CA LYS A 6 -8.65 -16.32 12.04
C LYS A 6 -7.12 -16.24 12.02
N GLY A 7 -6.53 -15.07 12.27
CA GLY A 7 -5.08 -14.85 12.21
C GLY A 7 -4.66 -14.00 10.99
N ILE A 8 -3.39 -14.15 10.59
CA ILE A 8 -2.82 -13.36 9.50
C ILE A 8 -3.27 -13.95 8.16
N ALA A 9 -3.80 -13.10 7.27
CA ALA A 9 -4.26 -13.53 5.95
C ALA A 9 -3.65 -12.70 4.81
N PRO A 10 -3.39 -13.30 3.63
CA PRO A 10 -2.95 -12.57 2.45
C PRO A 10 -4.09 -11.69 1.90
N ARG A 11 -3.72 -10.53 1.35
CA ARG A 11 -4.62 -9.59 0.68
C ARG A 11 -3.86 -8.87 -0.42
N HIS A 12 -4.57 -8.50 -1.49
CA HIS A 12 -4.01 -7.69 -2.55
C HIS A 12 -3.68 -6.29 -2.04
N VAL A 13 -2.57 -5.76 -2.53
CA VAL A 13 -2.10 -4.42 -2.23
C VAL A 13 -1.82 -3.70 -3.53
N ASP A 14 -1.90 -2.37 -3.49
CA ASP A 14 -1.27 -1.53 -4.49
C ASP A 14 -0.33 -0.54 -3.82
N LEU A 15 0.70 -0.12 -4.54
CA LEU A 15 1.69 0.84 -4.09
C LEU A 15 1.66 2.05 -5.01
N ARG A 16 1.55 3.23 -4.42
CA ARG A 16 1.64 4.51 -5.10
C ARG A 16 2.88 5.28 -4.61
N PRO A 17 4.00 5.23 -5.33
CA PRO A 17 5.14 6.10 -5.06
C PRO A 17 4.81 7.54 -5.44
N TYR A 18 5.62 8.47 -4.92
CA TYR A 18 5.55 9.88 -5.26
C TYR A 18 6.86 10.32 -5.93
N VAL A 19 6.74 10.84 -7.14
CA VAL A 19 7.85 11.42 -7.89
C VAL A 19 7.82 12.93 -7.67
N LEU A 20 8.94 13.49 -7.23
CA LEU A 20 9.15 14.93 -7.09
C LEU A 20 9.96 15.42 -8.30
N VAL A 21 9.47 16.47 -8.94
CA VAL A 21 10.08 17.04 -10.15
C VAL A 21 10.36 18.52 -9.93
N SER A 22 11.63 18.90 -10.11
CA SER A 22 12.13 20.27 -10.15
C SER A 22 13.35 20.29 -11.09
N ASP A 23 14.45 20.94 -10.71
CA ASP A 23 15.72 20.89 -11.47
C ASP A 23 16.27 19.47 -11.64
N LYS A 24 15.81 18.54 -10.78
CA LYS A 24 16.08 17.10 -10.85
C LYS A 24 14.79 16.30 -10.62
N VAL A 25 14.77 15.08 -11.13
CA VAL A 25 13.72 14.09 -10.84
C VAL A 25 14.19 13.21 -9.68
N HIS A 26 13.37 13.11 -8.64
CA HIS A 26 13.67 12.31 -7.45
C HIS A 26 12.43 11.52 -7.00
N ILE A 27 12.65 10.30 -6.50
CA ILE A 27 11.61 9.46 -5.90
C ILE A 27 11.94 9.33 -4.41
N ILE A 28 10.98 9.67 -3.56
CA ILE A 28 11.14 9.52 -2.12
C ILE A 28 11.16 8.02 -1.77
N PRO A 29 12.02 7.54 -0.84
CA PRO A 29 12.02 6.16 -0.38
C PRO A 29 10.76 5.85 0.45
N GLY A 30 9.65 5.63 -0.25
CA GLY A 30 8.34 5.39 0.34
C GLY A 30 7.19 5.54 -0.66
N GLY A 31 5.98 5.60 -0.12
CA GLY A 31 4.76 5.73 -0.90
C GLY A 31 3.52 5.37 -0.11
N LEU A 32 2.36 5.61 -0.71
CA LEU A 32 1.08 5.16 -0.15
C LEU A 32 0.85 3.70 -0.56
N THR A 33 0.87 2.80 0.41
CA THR A 33 0.39 1.42 0.19
C THR A 33 -1.08 1.33 0.58
N ARG A 34 -1.92 0.82 -0.33
CA ARG A 34 -3.32 0.49 -0.02
C ARG A 34 -3.53 -1.01 -0.05
N VAL A 35 -4.54 -1.48 0.68
CA VAL A 35 -4.83 -2.91 0.82
C VAL A 35 -6.32 -3.17 0.68
N ALA A 36 -6.68 -4.22 -0.07
CA ALA A 36 -8.04 -4.72 -0.16
C ALA A 36 -8.38 -5.47 1.12
N LEU A 37 -9.34 -5.02 1.92
CA LEU A 37 -9.66 -5.68 3.19
C LEU A 37 -10.51 -6.95 2.99
N LYS A 38 -11.36 -6.96 1.96
CA LYS A 38 -12.19 -8.10 1.59
C LYS A 38 -11.36 -9.18 0.90
N GLU A 39 -11.58 -10.44 1.30
CA GLU A 39 -10.94 -11.60 0.70
C GLU A 39 -11.26 -11.72 -0.80
N GLY A 40 -10.24 -12.02 -1.60
CA GLY A 40 -10.35 -12.12 -3.07
C GLY A 40 -10.56 -10.79 -3.81
N SER A 41 -10.81 -9.69 -3.11
CA SER A 41 -11.01 -8.37 -3.74
C SER A 41 -9.71 -7.81 -4.30
N LEU A 42 -9.80 -7.14 -5.44
CA LEU A 42 -8.76 -6.27 -6.02
C LEU A 42 -9.02 -4.79 -5.73
N VAL A 43 -10.17 -4.47 -5.14
CA VAL A 43 -10.56 -3.09 -4.84
C VAL A 43 -9.92 -2.63 -3.54
N VAL A 44 -9.09 -1.60 -3.66
CA VAL A 44 -8.28 -1.01 -2.57
C VAL A 44 -8.69 0.42 -2.22
N ASN A 45 -9.71 0.98 -2.87
CA ASN A 45 -10.16 2.34 -2.56
C ASN A 45 -10.88 2.41 -1.22
N SER A 46 -10.71 3.52 -0.50
CA SER A 46 -11.27 3.70 0.84
C SER A 46 -12.80 3.73 0.85
N SER A 47 -13.45 4.25 -0.20
CA SER A 47 -14.91 4.30 -0.28
C SER A 47 -15.59 2.93 -0.36
N GLN A 48 -14.85 1.86 -0.66
CA GLN A 48 -15.34 0.47 -0.63
C GLN A 48 -14.63 -0.38 0.41
N GLY A 49 -14.12 0.24 1.49
CA GLY A 49 -13.51 -0.47 2.60
C GLY A 49 -12.08 -0.94 2.30
N GLY A 50 -11.34 -0.26 1.43
CA GLY A 50 -9.89 -0.38 1.35
C GLY A 50 -9.21 0.27 2.56
N GLY A 51 -8.08 -0.31 2.98
CA GLY A 51 -7.23 0.21 4.05
C GLY A 51 -5.89 0.73 3.53
N THR A 52 -5.07 1.26 4.42
CA THR A 52 -3.68 1.67 4.13
C THR A 52 -2.67 0.87 4.94
N LYS A 53 -1.41 0.90 4.51
CA LYS A 53 -0.26 0.35 5.21
C LYS A 53 0.94 1.27 5.06
N ASP A 54 1.84 1.20 6.03
CA ASP A 54 3.16 1.80 5.91
C ASP A 54 3.98 1.09 4.84
N THR A 55 4.79 1.87 4.12
CA THR A 55 5.73 1.38 3.11
C THR A 55 7.14 1.61 3.65
N TRP A 56 7.89 0.55 3.88
CA TRP A 56 9.30 0.65 4.27
C TRP A 56 10.17 0.31 3.06
N VAL A 57 11.07 1.23 2.73
CA VAL A 57 12.16 1.01 1.76
C VAL A 57 13.43 0.87 2.59
N LEU A 58 14.09 -0.28 2.50
CA LEU A 58 15.30 -0.57 3.25
C LEU A 58 16.51 -0.05 2.47
N GLU A 59 17.47 0.52 3.20
CA GLU A 59 18.81 0.85 2.70
C GLU A 59 19.80 -0.19 3.22
N ASP A 60 20.95 -0.31 2.55
CA ASP A 60 22.03 -1.26 2.90
C ASP A 60 22.74 -0.89 4.23
#